data_AF-A0A3N5Q8T4-F1
#
_entry.id   AF-A0A3N5Q8T4-F1
#
_cell.length_a   1.000
_cell.length_b   1.000
_cell.length_c   1.000
_cell.angle_alpha   90.00
_cell.angle_beta   90.00
_cell.angle_gamma   90.00
#
_symmetry.space_group_name_H-M   'P 1'
#
loop_
_entity.id
_entity.type
_entity.pdbx_description
1 polymer ?
#
loop_
_entity_poly.entity_id
_entity_poly.type
_entity_poly.pdbx_seq_one_letter_code
_entity_poly.pdbx_strand_id
1 'polypeptide(L)'
;MTHAEQIASLLNVKASQVTAVIQLLDEENTVPFIARYRKEMTGSLDDEQIRIIADKLLRLRALDVRRASILASIEEQGKLTEELRTSINEALTMT
;
A
#
# COMPACT_ATOMS: atom_id res chain seq x y z
N MET A 1 -8.94 7.02 -0.36
CA MET A 1 -8.72 5.94 0.61
C MET A 1 -7.24 5.63 0.62
N THR A 2 -6.59 5.68 1.78
CA THR A 2 -5.15 5.38 1.93
C THR A 2 -4.90 3.87 1.79
N HIS A 3 -3.65 3.47 1.51
CA HIS A 3 -3.30 2.04 1.50
C HIS A 3 -3.65 1.34 2.82
N ALA A 4 -3.45 2.03 3.95
CA ALA A 4 -3.77 1.50 5.27
C ALA A 4 -5.27 1.18 5.40
N GLU A 5 -6.15 2.07 4.94
CA GLU A 5 -7.60 1.87 4.96
C GLU A 5 -8.04 0.73 4.04
N GLN A 6 -7.46 0.62 2.84
CA GLN A 6 -7.77 -0.47 1.90
C GLN A 6 -7.39 -1.83 2.48
N ILE A 7 -6.19 -1.95 3.03
CA ILE A 7 -5.70 -3.20 3.63
C ILE A 7 -6.46 -3.52 4.92
N ALA A 8 -6.78 -2.52 5.74
CA ALA A 8 -7.55 -2.70 6.96
C ALA A 8 -8.95 -3.24 6.69
N SER A 9 -9.63 -2.71 5.67
CA SER A 9 -10.92 -3.21 5.20
C SER A 9 -10.82 -4.66 4.73
N LEU A 10 -9.78 -5.01 3.96
CA LEU A 10 -9.55 -6.38 3.47
C LEU A 10 -9.37 -7.39 4.62
N LEU A 11 -8.65 -7.00 5.67
CA LEU A 11 -8.32 -7.87 6.81
C LEU A 11 -9.32 -7.78 7.96
N ASN A 12 -10.31 -6.88 7.87
CA ASN A 12 -11.23 -6.56 8.96
C ASN A 12 -10.50 -6.19 10.27
N VAL A 13 -9.49 -5.33 10.17
CA VAL A 13 -8.69 -4.81 11.30
C VAL A 13 -8.73 -3.28 11.33
N LYS A 14 -8.17 -2.66 12.37
CA LYS A 14 -8.12 -1.19 12.44
C LYS A 14 -7.05 -0.64 11.51
N ALA A 15 -7.37 0.46 10.81
CA ALA A 15 -6.41 1.18 9.97
C ALA A 15 -5.15 1.60 10.74
N SER A 16 -5.27 1.96 12.02
CA SER A 16 -4.12 2.29 12.87
C SER A 16 -3.15 1.13 13.07
N GLN A 17 -3.63 -0.13 13.13
CA GLN A 17 -2.77 -1.31 13.24
C GLN A 17 -1.98 -1.52 11.94
N VAL A 18 -2.64 -1.35 10.80
CA VAL A 18 -1.99 -1.43 9.48
C VAL A 18 -0.97 -0.31 9.33
N THR A 19 -1.30 0.93 9.73
CA THR A 19 -0.35 2.05 9.72
C THR A 19 0.89 1.76 10.55
N ALA A 20 0.74 1.17 11.74
CA ALA A 20 1.88 0.78 12.57
C ALA A 20 2.77 -0.27 11.89
N VAL A 21 2.17 -1.27 11.22
CA VAL A 21 2.94 -2.26 10.44
C VAL A 21 3.66 -1.59 9.26
N ILE A 22 3.00 -0.70 8.52
CA ILE A 22 3.61 0.05 7.42
C ILE A 22 4.83 0.85 7.90
N GLN A 23 4.70 1.57 9.01
CA GLN A 23 5.80 2.35 9.58
C GLN A 23 6.99 1.46 9.95
N LEU A 24 6.74 0.32 10.60
CA LEU A 24 7.80 -0.63 10.95
C LEU A 24 8.49 -1.22 9.71
N LEU A 25 7.73 -1.53 8.65
CA LEU A 25 8.30 -1.99 7.38
C LEU A 25 9.14 -0.90 6.69
N ASP A 26 8.72 0.37 6.79
CA ASP A 26 9.45 1.52 6.26
C ASP A 26 10.75 1.81 7.04
N GLU A 27 10.77 1.44 8.33
CA GLU A 27 11.97 1.39 9.18
C GLU A 27 12.83 0.13 8.93
N GLU A 28 12.63 -0.56 7.80
CA GLU A 28 13.38 -1.75 7.39
C GLU A 28 13.23 -2.97 8.33
N ASN A 29 12.22 -2.99 9.19
CA ASN A 29 11.92 -4.18 10.00
C ASN A 29 11.35 -5.29 9.12
N THR A 30 11.72 -6.54 9.41
CA THR A 30 11.21 -7.71 8.68
C THR A 30 9.90 -8.23 9.27
N VAL A 31 9.07 -8.89 8.46
CA VAL A 31 7.81 -9.51 8.91
C VAL A 31 8.03 -10.43 10.14
N PRO A 32 9.00 -11.37 10.17
CA PRO A 32 9.25 -12.19 11.35
C PRO A 32 9.65 -11.38 12.59
N PHE A 33 10.39 -10.29 12.40
CA PHE A 33 10.80 -9.42 13.51
C PHE A 33 9.60 -8.67 14.10
N ILE A 34 8.77 -8.06 13.24
CA ILE A 34 7.57 -7.34 13.67
C ILE A 34 6.63 -8.28 14.42
N ALA A 35 6.34 -9.44 13.86
CA ALA A 35 5.44 -10.43 14.45
C ALA A 35 5.90 -10.92 15.83
N ARG A 36 7.21 -11.07 16.02
CA ARG A 36 7.78 -11.58 17.27
C ARG A 36 8.00 -10.50 18.34
N TYR A 37 8.42 -9.30 17.94
CA TYR A 37 8.95 -8.29 18.86
C TYR A 37 8.16 -6.98 18.91
N ARG A 38 7.16 -6.78 18.03
CA ARG A 38 6.39 -5.52 17.92
C ARG A 38 4.88 -5.71 18.13
N LYS A 39 4.47 -6.79 18.80
CA LYS A 39 3.05 -7.13 19.02
C LYS A 39 2.23 -6.00 19.63
N GLU A 40 2.75 -5.31 20.63
CA GLU A 40 2.03 -4.21 21.28
C GLU A 40 1.82 -3.03 20.32
N MET A 41 2.81 -2.71 19.49
CA MET A 41 2.74 -1.62 18.52
C MET A 41 1.74 -1.91 17.40
N THR A 42 1.60 -3.17 17.00
CA THR A 42 0.64 -3.59 15.95
C THR A 42 -0.75 -3.89 16.49
N GLY A 43 -0.98 -3.82 17.81
CA GLY A 43 -2.25 -4.20 18.42
C GLY A 43 -2.51 -5.71 18.36
N SER A 44 -1.46 -6.51 18.51
CA SER A 44 -1.48 -7.98 18.53
C SER A 44 -1.93 -8.63 17.21
N LEU A 45 -1.57 -8.02 16.07
CA LEU A 45 -1.68 -8.70 14.77
C LEU A 45 -0.80 -9.95 14.76
N ASP A 46 -1.30 -11.02 14.15
CA ASP A 46 -0.55 -12.26 13.97
C ASP A 46 0.39 -12.23 12.75
N ASP A 47 1.28 -13.21 12.68
CA ASP A 47 2.27 -13.37 11.61
C ASP A 47 1.65 -13.42 10.21
N GLU A 48 0.47 -14.01 10.06
CA GLU A 48 -0.22 -14.14 8.77
C GLU A 48 -0.80 -12.79 8.34
N GLN A 49 -1.45 -12.06 9.25
CA GLN A 49 -1.97 -10.72 9.01
C GLN A 49 -0.83 -9.75 8.61
N ILE A 50 0.30 -9.77 9.34
CA ILE A 50 1.45 -8.92 9.03
C ILE A 50 2.02 -9.26 7.64
N ARG A 51 2.09 -10.55 7.28
CA ARG A 51 2.52 -10.97 5.94
C ARG A 51 1.58 -10.45 4.85
N ILE A 52 0.27 -10.58 5.04
CA ILE A 52 -0.72 -10.08 4.07
C ILE A 52 -0.62 -8.56 3.93
N ILE A 53 -0.42 -7.82 5.03
CA ILE A 53 -0.20 -6.37 4.99
C ILE A 53 1.02 -6.04 4.14
N ALA A 54 2.16 -6.70 4.38
CA ALA A 54 3.39 -6.46 3.63
C ALA A 54 3.23 -6.74 2.13
N ASP A 55 2.64 -7.87 1.77
CA ASP A 55 2.41 -8.26 0.38
C ASP A 55 1.46 -7.31 -0.35
N LYS A 56 0.38 -6.88 0.31
CA LYS A 56 -0.57 -5.93 -0.28
C LYS A 56 0.02 -4.53 -0.41
N LEU A 57 0.75 -4.06 0.61
CA LEU A 57 1.45 -2.79 0.56
C LEU A 57 2.43 -2.74 -0.62
N LEU A 58 3.21 -3.80 -0.81
CA LEU A 58 4.16 -3.91 -1.92
C LEU A 58 3.46 -3.75 -3.28
N ARG A 59 2.35 -4.46 -3.50
CA ARG A 59 1.59 -4.39 -4.76
C ARG A 59 0.98 -3.01 -4.99
N LEU A 60 0.41 -2.40 -3.94
CA LEU A 60 -0.19 -1.07 -4.05
C LEU A 60 0.87 0.00 -4.36
N ARG A 61 2.04 -0.04 -3.69
CA ARG A 61 3.16 0.85 -4.01
C ARG A 61 3.68 0.64 -5.43
N ALA A 62 3.76 -0.60 -5.90
CA ALA A 62 4.16 -0.89 -7.28
C ALA A 62 3.17 -0.31 -8.30
N LEU A 63 1.87 -0.40 -8.02
CA LEU A 63 0.82 0.22 -8.84
C LEU A 63 0.98 1.74 -8.87
N ASP A 64 1.23 2.38 -7.73
CA ASP A 64 1.45 3.83 -7.66
C ASP A 64 2.67 4.29 -8.46
N VAL A 65 3.79 3.58 -8.33
CA VAL A 65 5.01 3.86 -9.10
C VAL A 65 4.73 3.73 -10.60
N ARG A 66 4.04 2.66 -11.01
CA ARG A 66 3.69 2.45 -12.41
C ARG A 66 2.75 3.54 -12.92
N ARG A 67 1.75 3.92 -12.12
CA ARG A 67 0.80 4.99 -12.43
C ARG A 67 1.52 6.32 -12.65
N ALA A 68 2.41 6.70 -11.73
CA ALA A 68 3.20 7.92 -11.84
C ALA A 68 4.07 7.93 -13.10
N SER A 69 4.72 6.81 -13.43
CA SER A 69 5.52 6.66 -14.66
C SER A 69 4.67 6.81 -15.93
N ILE A 70 3.46 6.24 -15.96
CA ILE A 70 2.54 6.37 -17.10
C ILE A 70 2.09 7.82 -17.25
N LEU A 71 1.66 8.47 -16.16
CA LEU A 71 1.23 9.87 -16.18
C LEU A 71 2.34 10.79 -16.70
N ALA A 72 3.57 10.65 -16.18
CA ALA A 72 4.71 11.43 -16.62
C ALA A 72 5.02 11.23 -18.12
N SER A 73 4.98 9.99 -18.61
CA SER A 73 5.22 9.68 -20.03
C SER A 73 4.15 10.26 -20.97
N ILE A 74 2.90 10.33 -20.54
CA ILE A 74 1.79 10.92 -21.32
C ILE A 74 1.86 12.45 -21.28
N GLU A 75 2.22 13.02 -20.13
CA GLU A 75 2.42 14.46 -19.95
C GLU A 75 3.59 14.97 -20.79
N GLU A 76 4.71 14.24 -20.84
CA GLU A 76 5.87 14.55 -21.69
C GLU A 76 5.50 14.60 -23.19
N GLN A 77 4.52 13.79 -23.61
CA GLN A 77 3.99 13.82 -24.97
C GLN A 77 2.97 14.95 -25.21
N GLY A 78 2.61 15.73 -24.18
CA GLY A 78 1.57 16.76 -24.25
C GLY A 78 0.16 16.20 -24.46
N LYS A 79 -0.07 14.92 -24.12
CA LYS A 79 -1.34 14.21 -24.38
C LYS A 79 -2.18 13.96 -23.12
N LEU A 80 -1.73 14.44 -21.97
CA LEU A 80 -2.42 14.20 -20.70
C LEU A 80 -3.62 15.14 -20.58
N THR A 81 -4.82 14.62 -20.90
CA THR A 81 -6.08 15.32 -20.61
C THR A 81 -6.54 15.03 -19.19
N GLU A 82 -7.42 15.88 -18.64
CA GLU A 82 -7.97 15.69 -17.29
C GLU A 82 -8.82 14.42 -17.17
N GLU A 83 -9.53 14.03 -18.24
CA GLU A 83 -10.30 12.78 -18.29
C GLU A 83 -9.37 11.56 -18.24
N LEU A 84 -8.27 11.61 -18.99
CA LEU A 84 -7.27 10.53 -19.01
C LEU A 84 -6.54 10.43 -17.68
N ARG A 85 -6.17 11.58 -17.08
CA ARG A 85 -5.58 11.66 -15.75
C ARG A 85 -6.49 11.03 -14.70
N THR A 86 -7.77 11.36 -14.73
CA THR A 86 -8.78 10.81 -13.81
C THR A 86 -8.89 9.30 -13.98
N SER A 87 -9.04 8.83 -15.22
CA SER A 87 -9.14 7.40 -15.54
C SER A 87 -7.92 6.60 -15.04
N ILE A 88 -6.71 7.16 -15.19
CA ILE A 88 -5.47 6.53 -14.71
C ILE A 88 -5.39 6.53 -13.18
N ASN A 89 -5.86 7.59 -12.51
CA ASN A 89 -5.89 7.67 -11.05
C ASN A 89 -6.90 6.71 -10.43
N GLU A 90 -8.01 6.44 -11.09
CA GLU A 90 -9.05 5.51 -10.63
C GLU A 90 -8.71 4.05 -10.91
N ALA A 91 -7.68 3.76 -11.69
CA ALA A 91 -7.25 2.39 -11.98
C ALA A 91 -6.81 1.65 -10.70
N LEU A 92 -7.53 0.56 -10.39
CA LEU A 92 -7.32 -0.28 -9.20
C LEU A 92 -6.43 -1.51 -9.46
N THR A 93 -6.17 -1.84 -10.73
CA THR A 93 -5.41 -3.02 -11.15
C THR A 93 -4.27 -2.64 -12.08
N MET A 94 -3.26 -3.53 -12.17
CA MET A 94 -2.10 -3.35 -13.05
C MET A 94 -2.33 -3.88 -14.48
N THR A 95 -3.41 -4.64 -14.69
CA THR A 95 -3.90 -5.21 -15.95
C THR A 95 -5.21 -4.55 -16.32
#